data_AF-A0AAE9XI54-F1
#
_entry.id   AF-A0AAE9XI54-F1
#
_cell.length_a   1.000
_cell.length_b   1.000
_cell.length_c   1.000
_cell.angle_alpha   90.00
_cell.angle_beta   90.00
_cell.angle_gamma   90.00
#
_symmetry.space_group_name_H-M   'P 1'
#
loop_
_entity.id
_entity.type
_entity.pdbx_description
1 polymer ?
#
loop_
_entity_poly.entity_id
_entity_poly.type
_entity_poly.pdbx_seq_one_letter_code
_entity_poly.pdbx_strand_id
1 'polypeptide(L)'
;MDLEDKFAYFETQVNQQAQDIIDEQVNQYQATLQKDYDEFVKNTNQEFDAKFANAKKNMRKELNKNTSQSQIHLQRDLYLQEEKLKKSLFAEFNSAIQNYMQTDEYRNQLVVMINNLKDYAEKNREELVVYINHSDQGMIETLLEETNANIQISDREFLGGVRGVLKDRQVLIDYSFSTLLANVEDSFTIKEVDD
;
A
#
# COMPACT_ATOMS: atom_id res chain seq x y z
N MET A 1 91.06 48.09 33.98
CA MET A 1 90.55 47.02 33.12
C MET A 1 91.42 47.03 31.89
N ASP A 2 92.25 46.01 31.73
CA ASP A 2 93.19 45.92 30.60
C ASP A 2 92.42 45.65 29.30
N LEU A 3 93.07 45.93 28.16
CA LEU A 3 92.45 45.79 26.85
C LEU A 3 91.98 44.35 26.58
N GLU A 4 92.72 43.36 27.08
CA GLU A 4 92.40 41.93 26.98
C GLU A 4 91.13 41.57 27.77
N ASP A 5 90.93 42.13 28.96
CA ASP A 5 89.71 41.91 29.77
C ASP A 5 88.44 42.38 29.04
N LYS A 6 88.54 43.48 28.28
CA LYS A 6 87.42 44.01 27.50
C LYS A 6 87.10 43.16 26.28
N PHE A 7 88.13 42.60 25.61
CA PHE A 7 87.92 41.67 24.51
C PHE A 7 87.30 40.35 24.98
N ALA A 8 87.77 39.80 26.10
CA ALA A 8 87.19 38.59 26.70
C ALA A 8 85.73 38.81 27.13
N TYR A 9 85.41 39.97 27.71
CA TYR A 9 84.03 40.33 28.06
C TYR A 9 83.13 40.47 26.83
N PHE A 10 83.61 41.11 25.76
CA PHE A 10 82.86 41.23 24.52
C PHE A 10 82.63 39.88 23.84
N GLU A 11 83.65 39.02 23.79
CA GLU A 11 83.53 37.66 23.25
C GLU A 11 82.51 36.83 24.04
N THR A 12 82.56 36.90 25.37
CA THR A 12 81.59 36.23 26.24
C THR A 12 80.17 36.75 26.00
N GLN A 13 80.02 38.07 25.85
CA GLN A 13 78.71 38.69 25.61
C GLN A 13 78.15 38.37 24.21
N VAL A 14 78.98 38.32 23.18
CA VAL A 14 78.59 37.91 21.83
C VAL A 14 78.20 36.44 21.78
N ASN A 15 78.98 35.57 22.44
CA ASN A 15 78.64 34.14 22.53
C ASN A 15 77.34 33.91 23.31
N GLN A 16 77.12 34.66 24.39
CA GLN A 16 75.85 34.61 25.13
C GLN A 16 74.68 35.08 24.26
N GLN A 17 74.81 36.20 23.54
CA GLN A 17 73.77 36.69 22.63
C GLN A 17 73.50 35.69 21.49
N ALA A 18 74.52 35.06 20.93
CA ALA A 18 74.36 34.03 19.92
C ALA A 18 73.62 32.81 20.47
N GLN A 19 73.95 32.39 21.70
CA GLN A 19 73.28 31.29 22.38
C GLN A 19 71.81 31.63 22.68
N ASP A 20 71.53 32.84 23.18
CA ASP A 20 70.16 33.29 23.47
C ASP A 20 69.29 33.31 22.20
N ILE A 21 69.85 33.75 21.06
CA ILE A 21 69.15 33.73 19.77
C ILE A 21 68.89 32.30 19.29
N ILE A 22 69.86 31.40 19.43
CA ILE A 22 69.71 29.99 19.07
C ILE A 22 68.63 29.34 19.92
N ASP A 23 68.66 29.55 21.24
CA ASP A 23 67.69 29.01 22.18
C ASP A 23 66.29 29.57 21.87
N GLU A 24 66.16 30.86 21.55
CA GLU A 24 64.90 31.46 21.12
C GLU A 24 64.38 30.81 19.82
N GLN A 25 65.22 30.64 18.80
CA GLN A 25 64.83 30.01 17.54
C GLN A 25 64.42 28.55 17.71
N VAL A 26 65.16 27.79 18.53
CA VAL A 26 64.83 26.39 18.85
C VAL A 26 63.49 26.32 19.57
N ASN A 27 63.25 27.19 20.56
CA ASN A 27 61.99 27.24 21.29
C ASN A 27 60.81 27.63 20.38
N GLN A 28 60.99 28.61 19.49
CA GLN A 28 59.97 29.00 18.51
C GLN A 28 59.65 27.86 17.53
N TYR A 29 60.68 27.16 17.04
CA TYR A 29 60.50 26.03 16.14
C TYR A 29 59.80 24.86 16.83
N GLN A 30 60.18 24.52 18.07
CA GLN A 30 59.52 23.50 18.87
C GLN A 30 58.04 23.85 19.14
N ALA A 31 57.76 25.11 19.49
CA ALA A 31 56.38 25.57 19.71
C ALA A 31 55.54 25.49 18.43
N THR A 32 56.11 25.82 17.28
CA THR A 32 55.43 25.72 15.98
C THR A 32 55.15 24.26 15.63
N LEU A 33 56.14 23.38 15.79
CA LEU A 33 56.00 21.95 15.51
C LEU A 33 54.93 21.30 16.40
N GLN A 34 54.89 21.66 17.69
CA GLN A 34 53.88 21.17 18.61
C GLN A 34 52.48 21.65 18.19
N LYS A 35 52.35 22.93 17.83
CA LYS A 35 51.09 23.49 17.34
C LYS A 35 50.60 22.79 16.07
N ASP A 36 51.48 22.58 15.10
CA ASP A 36 51.14 21.90 13.84
C ASP A 36 50.73 20.44 14.09
N TYR A 37 51.40 19.76 15.03
CA TYR A 37 51.03 18.41 15.45
C TYR A 37 49.65 18.37 16.11
N ASP A 38 49.38 19.27 17.05
CA ASP A 38 48.10 19.35 17.74
C ASP A 38 46.96 19.67 16.76
N GLU A 39 47.21 20.58 15.81
CA GLU A 39 46.27 20.90 14.74
C GLU A 39 46.04 19.70 13.80
N PHE A 40 47.09 18.98 13.42
CA PHE A 40 46.98 17.76 12.61
C PHE A 40 46.15 16.69 13.31
N VAL A 41 46.43 16.40 14.59
CA VAL A 41 45.69 15.42 15.39
C VAL A 41 44.22 15.83 15.51
N LYS A 42 43.96 17.10 15.80
CA LYS A 42 42.59 17.63 15.89
C LYS A 42 41.85 17.51 14.57
N ASN A 43 42.43 17.95 13.47
CA ASN A 43 41.81 17.90 12.15
C ASN A 43 41.56 16.45 11.71
N THR A 44 42.53 15.57 11.92
CA THR A 44 42.42 14.14 11.61
C THR A 44 41.27 13.49 12.39
N ASN A 45 41.16 13.74 13.70
CA ASN A 45 40.07 13.22 14.52
C ASN A 45 38.71 13.75 14.04
N GLN A 46 38.61 15.04 13.74
CA GLN A 46 37.37 15.64 13.22
C GLN A 46 36.96 15.03 11.87
N GLU A 47 37.91 14.79 10.97
CA GLU A 47 37.64 14.11 9.71
C GLU A 47 37.16 12.67 9.92
N PHE A 48 37.78 11.92 10.82
CA PHE A 48 37.36 10.56 11.15
C PHE A 48 35.97 10.53 11.75
N ASP A 49 35.66 11.43 12.69
CA ASP A 49 34.34 11.55 13.30
C ASP A 49 33.27 11.89 12.24
N ALA A 50 33.59 12.81 11.33
CA ALA A 50 32.70 13.16 10.22
C ALA A 50 32.48 11.98 9.27
N LYS A 51 33.54 11.23 8.91
CA LYS A 51 33.45 10.02 8.09
C LYS A 51 32.61 8.95 8.79
N PHE A 52 32.81 8.73 10.08
CA PHE A 52 32.04 7.76 10.87
C PHE A 52 30.56 8.14 10.95
N ALA A 53 30.25 9.41 11.24
CA ALA A 53 28.88 9.91 11.27
C ALA A 53 28.18 9.76 9.92
N ASN A 54 28.88 10.08 8.82
CA ASN A 54 28.38 9.91 7.46
C ASN A 54 28.14 8.44 7.11
N ALA A 55 29.09 7.56 7.43
CA ALA A 55 28.94 6.12 7.21
C ALA A 55 27.73 5.57 8.00
N LYS A 56 27.58 5.93 9.27
CA LYS A 56 26.42 5.55 10.10
C LYS A 56 25.10 6.06 9.53
N LYS A 57 25.06 7.29 9.03
CA LYS A 57 23.86 7.87 8.38
C LYS A 57 23.53 7.12 7.09
N ASN A 58 24.52 6.79 6.27
CA ASN A 58 24.34 6.03 5.04
C ASN A 58 23.82 4.62 5.32
N MET A 59 24.40 3.91 6.29
CA MET A 59 23.92 2.59 6.72
C MET A 59 22.46 2.64 7.18
N ARG A 60 22.08 3.65 7.98
CA ARG A 60 20.67 3.82 8.40
C ARG A 60 19.75 4.08 7.21
N LYS A 61 20.18 4.89 6.24
CA LYS A 61 19.42 5.16 5.02
C LYS A 61 19.22 3.89 4.19
N GLU A 62 20.25 3.06 4.04
CA GLU A 62 20.17 1.78 3.34
C GLU A 62 19.26 0.80 4.06
N LEU A 63 19.37 0.69 5.39
CA LEU A 63 18.47 -0.14 6.20
C LEU A 63 17.01 0.27 5.98
N ASN A 64 16.70 1.56 6.12
CA ASN A 64 15.34 2.07 5.91
C ASN A 64 14.83 1.82 4.48
N LYS A 65 15.71 1.97 3.48
CA LYS A 65 15.36 1.67 2.09
C LYS A 65 15.01 0.20 1.92
N ASN A 66 15.84 -0.71 2.43
CA ASN A 66 15.62 -2.14 2.32
C ASN A 66 14.35 -2.56 3.09
N THR A 67 14.16 -2.08 4.32
CA THR A 67 12.95 -2.34 5.11
C THR A 67 11.69 -1.85 4.39
N SER A 68 11.71 -0.63 3.83
CA SER A 68 10.58 -0.10 3.06
C SER A 68 10.29 -0.93 1.82
N GLN A 69 11.33 -1.37 1.09
CA GLN A 69 11.17 -2.26 -0.06
C GLN A 69 10.56 -3.61 0.33
N SER A 70 11.03 -4.21 1.42
CA SER A 70 10.46 -5.47 1.94
C SER A 70 9.00 -5.30 2.38
N GLN A 71 8.65 -4.19 3.04
CA GLN A 71 7.26 -3.91 3.41
C GLN A 71 6.35 -3.79 2.20
N ILE A 72 6.77 -3.07 1.17
CA ILE A 72 6.00 -2.95 -0.09
C ILE A 72 5.82 -4.32 -0.75
N HIS A 73 6.86 -5.14 -0.75
CA HIS A 73 6.77 -6.49 -1.32
C HIS A 73 5.79 -7.37 -0.54
N LEU A 74 5.85 -7.37 0.79
CA LEU A 74 4.93 -8.10 1.64
C LEU A 74 3.48 -7.63 1.46
N GLN A 75 3.25 -6.32 1.41
CA GLN A 75 1.91 -5.77 1.15
C GLN A 75 1.36 -6.21 -0.21
N ARG A 76 2.21 -6.21 -1.25
CA ARG A 76 1.83 -6.69 -2.57
C ARG A 76 1.50 -8.17 -2.56
N ASP A 77 2.32 -8.98 -1.90
CA ASP A 77 2.11 -10.43 -1.84
C ASP A 77 0.83 -10.75 -1.07
N LEU A 78 0.58 -10.06 0.05
CA LEU A 78 -0.67 -10.16 0.81
C LEU A 78 -1.88 -9.84 -0.08
N TYR A 79 -1.86 -8.70 -0.77
CA TYR A 79 -2.93 -8.31 -1.69
C TYR A 79 -3.18 -9.38 -2.77
N LEU A 80 -2.12 -9.94 -3.36
CA LEU A 80 -2.25 -10.99 -4.37
C LEU A 80 -2.86 -12.28 -3.80
N GLN A 81 -2.52 -12.64 -2.56
CA GLN A 81 -3.14 -13.80 -1.89
C GLN A 81 -4.61 -13.54 -1.56
N GLU A 82 -4.95 -12.35 -1.06
CA GLU A 82 -6.33 -11.95 -0.79
C GLU A 82 -7.17 -11.96 -2.06
N GLU A 83 -6.66 -11.39 -3.16
CA GLU A 83 -7.34 -11.38 -4.46
C GLU A 83 -7.54 -12.81 -4.99
N LYS A 84 -6.51 -13.67 -4.86
CA LYS A 84 -6.61 -15.09 -5.26
C LYS A 84 -7.65 -15.83 -4.43
N LEU A 85 -7.66 -15.64 -3.12
CA LEU A 85 -8.62 -16.27 -2.21
C LEU A 85 -10.04 -15.80 -2.50
N LYS A 86 -10.23 -14.48 -2.69
CA LYS A 86 -11.50 -13.89 -3.11
C LYS A 86 -11.98 -14.52 -4.42
N LYS A 87 -11.14 -14.55 -5.45
CA LYS A 87 -11.49 -15.16 -6.75
C LYS A 87 -11.89 -16.63 -6.62
N SER A 88 -11.16 -17.41 -5.81
CA SER A 88 -11.50 -18.82 -5.55
C SER A 88 -12.86 -18.97 -4.86
N LEU A 89 -13.10 -18.16 -3.82
CA LEU A 89 -14.35 -18.17 -3.05
C LEU A 89 -15.55 -17.83 -3.94
N PHE A 90 -15.44 -16.78 -4.76
CA PHE A 90 -16.53 -16.39 -5.67
C PHE A 90 -16.72 -17.39 -6.82
N ALA A 91 -15.66 -18.09 -7.25
CA ALA A 91 -15.81 -19.21 -8.19
C ALA A 91 -16.63 -20.36 -7.58
N GLU A 92 -16.32 -20.75 -6.33
CA GLU A 92 -17.09 -21.76 -5.60
C GLU A 92 -18.54 -21.32 -5.37
N PHE A 93 -18.76 -20.06 -5.01
CA PHE A 93 -20.10 -19.51 -4.83
C PHE A 93 -20.90 -19.48 -6.14
N ASN A 94 -20.27 -19.14 -7.27
CA ASN A 94 -20.91 -19.24 -8.59
C ASN A 94 -21.32 -20.69 -8.90
N SER A 95 -20.47 -21.67 -8.61
CA SER A 95 -20.83 -23.10 -8.75
C SER A 95 -21.98 -23.49 -7.82
N ALA A 96 -22.00 -22.98 -6.59
CA ALA A 96 -23.09 -23.22 -5.64
C ALA A 96 -24.42 -22.62 -6.12
N ILE A 97 -24.41 -21.41 -6.70
CA ILE A 97 -25.61 -20.82 -7.32
C ILE A 97 -26.08 -21.66 -8.49
N GLN A 98 -25.18 -22.10 -9.37
CA GLN A 98 -25.56 -22.95 -10.51
C GLN A 98 -26.26 -24.24 -10.06
N ASN A 99 -25.78 -24.85 -8.97
CA ASN A 99 -26.45 -26.02 -8.37
C ASN A 99 -27.81 -25.64 -7.74
N TYR A 100 -27.88 -24.51 -7.05
CA TYR A 100 -29.13 -24.00 -6.47
C TYR A 100 -30.18 -23.70 -7.55
N MET A 101 -29.77 -23.18 -8.72
CA MET A 101 -30.68 -22.90 -9.83
C MET A 101 -31.38 -24.15 -10.39
N GLN A 102 -30.87 -25.34 -10.10
CA GLN A 102 -31.47 -26.61 -10.50
C GLN A 102 -32.48 -27.16 -9.47
N THR A 103 -32.68 -26.48 -8.33
CA THR A 103 -33.59 -26.93 -7.26
C THR A 103 -34.96 -26.29 -7.37
N ASP A 104 -35.98 -26.95 -6.80
CA ASP A 104 -37.33 -26.39 -6.70
C ASP A 104 -37.39 -25.14 -5.79
N GLU A 105 -36.44 -25.00 -4.87
CA GLU A 105 -36.33 -23.84 -3.99
C GLU A 105 -36.00 -22.57 -4.78
N TYR A 106 -35.17 -22.67 -5.83
CA TYR A 106 -34.89 -21.56 -6.71
C TYR A 106 -36.14 -21.10 -7.46
N ARG A 107 -36.95 -22.05 -7.95
CA ARG A 107 -38.23 -21.73 -8.59
C ARG A 107 -39.14 -20.95 -7.62
N ASN A 108 -39.29 -21.40 -6.39
CA ASN A 108 -40.08 -20.70 -5.38
C ASN A 108 -39.51 -19.29 -5.09
N GLN A 109 -38.19 -19.15 -5.08
CA GLN A 109 -37.55 -17.85 -4.90
C GLN A 109 -37.84 -16.89 -6.07
N LEU A 110 -37.87 -17.37 -7.32
CA LEU A 110 -38.26 -16.56 -8.47
C LEU A 110 -39.70 -16.04 -8.33
N VAL A 111 -40.63 -16.88 -7.87
CA VAL A 111 -42.03 -16.48 -7.61
C VAL A 111 -42.09 -15.34 -6.60
N VAL A 112 -41.34 -15.45 -5.50
CA VAL A 112 -41.25 -14.39 -4.47
C VAL A 112 -40.67 -13.10 -5.07
N MET A 113 -39.60 -13.18 -5.86
CA MET A 113 -39.00 -12.00 -6.50
C MET A 113 -39.96 -11.32 -7.47
N ILE A 114 -40.70 -12.09 -8.26
CA ILE A 114 -41.71 -11.58 -9.20
C ILE A 114 -42.85 -10.89 -8.45
N ASN A 115 -43.34 -11.50 -7.37
CA ASN A 115 -44.38 -10.88 -6.54
C ASN A 115 -43.90 -9.57 -5.90
N ASN A 116 -42.66 -9.50 -5.44
CA ASN A 116 -42.08 -8.25 -4.95
C ASN A 116 -42.02 -7.15 -6.03
N LEU A 117 -41.69 -7.51 -7.28
CA LEU A 117 -41.72 -6.58 -8.41
C LEU A 117 -43.15 -6.11 -8.69
N LYS A 118 -44.13 -7.02 -8.65
CA LYS A 118 -45.54 -6.67 -8.82
C LYS A 118 -46.03 -5.72 -7.74
N ASP A 119 -45.75 -6.02 -6.48
CA ASP A 119 -46.11 -5.16 -5.35
C ASP A 119 -45.52 -3.75 -5.51
N TYR A 120 -44.30 -3.64 -6.04
CA TYR A 120 -43.69 -2.36 -6.34
C TYR A 120 -44.39 -1.63 -7.49
N ALA A 121 -44.74 -2.33 -8.56
CA ALA A 121 -45.48 -1.78 -9.69
C ALA A 121 -46.90 -1.32 -9.31
N GLU A 122 -47.62 -2.12 -8.52
CA GLU A 122 -48.98 -1.84 -8.05
C GLU A 122 -49.02 -0.60 -7.15
N LYS A 123 -48.04 -0.44 -6.25
CA LYS A 123 -47.89 0.77 -5.41
C LYS A 123 -47.74 2.04 -6.25
N ASN A 124 -47.11 1.93 -7.42
CA ASN A 124 -46.89 3.05 -8.33
C ASN A 124 -47.96 3.15 -9.43
N ARG A 125 -48.87 2.16 -9.55
CA ARG A 125 -49.89 2.02 -10.60
C ARG A 125 -49.29 2.00 -12.02
N GLU A 126 -48.19 1.28 -12.19
CA GLU A 126 -47.45 1.22 -13.46
C GLU A 126 -47.49 -0.18 -14.07
N GLU A 127 -47.35 -0.25 -15.40
CA GLU A 127 -47.25 -1.53 -16.11
C GLU A 127 -45.84 -2.14 -15.95
N LEU A 128 -45.79 -3.37 -15.45
CA LEU A 128 -44.56 -4.14 -15.23
C LEU A 128 -44.35 -5.20 -16.32
N VAL A 129 -43.13 -5.24 -16.86
CA VAL A 129 -42.63 -6.38 -17.65
C VAL A 129 -41.48 -7.02 -16.88
N VAL A 130 -41.60 -8.32 -16.62
CA VAL A 130 -40.56 -9.11 -15.96
C VAL A 130 -39.72 -9.82 -17.02
N TYR A 131 -38.41 -9.74 -16.89
CA TYR A 131 -37.45 -10.44 -17.73
C TYR A 131 -36.75 -11.53 -16.92
N ILE A 132 -36.66 -12.71 -17.51
CA ILE A 132 -35.90 -13.85 -16.98
C ILE A 132 -34.77 -14.24 -17.93
N ASN A 133 -33.79 -14.98 -17.43
CA ASN A 133 -32.68 -15.46 -18.25
C ASN A 133 -33.10 -16.65 -19.14
N HIS A 134 -32.37 -16.88 -20.24
CA HIS A 134 -32.61 -18.01 -21.14
C HIS A 134 -32.46 -19.37 -20.45
N SER A 135 -31.59 -19.48 -19.43
CA SER A 135 -31.44 -20.69 -18.62
C SER A 135 -32.73 -21.14 -17.94
N ASP A 136 -33.62 -20.19 -17.63
CA ASP A 136 -34.81 -20.41 -16.81
C ASP A 136 -36.07 -20.50 -17.68
N GLN A 137 -35.91 -20.56 -19.01
CA GLN A 137 -37.00 -20.58 -19.97
C GLN A 137 -37.99 -21.73 -19.73
N GLY A 138 -37.50 -22.89 -19.26
CA GLY A 138 -38.34 -24.04 -18.93
C GLY A 138 -39.33 -23.78 -17.78
N MET A 139 -39.14 -22.74 -16.97
CA MET A 139 -39.97 -22.39 -15.82
C MET A 139 -41.03 -21.32 -16.16
N ILE A 140 -41.02 -20.74 -17.37
CA ILE A 140 -41.88 -19.61 -17.76
C ILE A 140 -43.36 -19.91 -17.52
N GLU A 141 -43.85 -21.04 -18.03
CA GLU A 141 -45.27 -21.40 -17.95
C GLU A 141 -45.73 -21.48 -16.49
N THR A 142 -44.95 -22.16 -15.65
CA THR A 142 -45.29 -22.34 -14.25
C THR A 142 -45.15 -21.06 -13.43
N LEU A 143 -44.23 -20.16 -13.78
CA LEU A 143 -44.10 -18.85 -13.14
C LEU A 143 -45.25 -17.91 -13.55
N LEU A 144 -45.69 -17.98 -14.81
CA LEU A 144 -46.86 -17.26 -15.32
C LEU A 144 -48.13 -17.69 -14.59
N GLU A 145 -48.34 -19.00 -14.43
CA GLU A 145 -49.51 -19.54 -13.72
C GLU A 145 -49.59 -19.08 -12.25
N GLU A 146 -48.47 -19.09 -11.53
CA GLU A 146 -48.45 -18.74 -10.10
C GLU A 146 -48.49 -17.22 -9.84
N THR A 147 -47.82 -16.42 -10.69
CA THR A 147 -47.66 -14.98 -10.44
C THR A 147 -48.61 -14.12 -11.25
N ASN A 148 -49.17 -14.64 -12.35
CA ASN A 148 -49.97 -13.89 -13.31
C ASN A 148 -49.30 -12.59 -13.79
N ALA A 149 -47.96 -12.59 -13.87
CA ALA A 149 -47.14 -11.48 -14.33
C ALA A 149 -46.83 -11.58 -15.84
N ASN A 150 -46.57 -10.46 -16.50
CA ASN A 150 -46.08 -10.46 -17.89
C ASN A 150 -44.57 -10.78 -17.91
N ILE A 151 -44.23 -12.05 -18.17
CA ILE A 151 -42.86 -12.57 -18.17
C ILE A 151 -42.34 -12.71 -19.61
N GLN A 152 -41.13 -12.21 -19.87
CA GLN A 152 -40.42 -12.28 -21.15
C GLN A 152 -38.99 -12.78 -20.94
N ILE A 153 -38.36 -13.27 -22.01
CA ILE A 153 -36.95 -13.66 -21.99
C ILE A 153 -36.12 -12.39 -22.21
N SER A 154 -35.09 -12.21 -21.40
CA SER A 154 -34.13 -11.10 -21.53
C SER A 154 -33.23 -11.30 -22.75
N ASP A 155 -33.02 -10.25 -23.55
CA ASP A 155 -31.98 -10.23 -24.59
C ASP A 155 -30.56 -10.20 -24.01
N ARG A 156 -30.42 -9.76 -22.76
CA ARG A 156 -29.14 -9.71 -22.05
C ARG A 156 -29.04 -10.88 -21.10
N GLU A 157 -27.99 -11.66 -21.24
CA GLU A 157 -27.69 -12.75 -20.30
C GLU A 157 -27.36 -12.18 -18.92
N PHE A 158 -27.86 -12.86 -17.90
CA PHE A 158 -27.49 -12.65 -16.50
C PHE A 158 -27.61 -13.96 -15.73
N LEU A 159 -26.87 -14.08 -14.63
CA LEU A 159 -26.91 -15.23 -13.74
C LEU A 159 -28.17 -15.13 -12.87
N GLY A 160 -29.18 -15.95 -13.18
CA GLY A 160 -30.38 -16.20 -12.38
C GLY A 160 -31.13 -14.97 -11.83
N GLY A 161 -32.26 -15.21 -11.17
CA GLY A 161 -33.12 -14.15 -10.66
C GLY A 161 -33.97 -13.48 -11.75
N VAL A 162 -34.44 -12.27 -11.48
CA VAL A 162 -35.40 -11.57 -12.35
C VAL A 162 -35.10 -10.08 -12.48
N ARG A 163 -35.51 -9.49 -13.61
CA ARG A 163 -35.40 -8.06 -13.87
C ARG A 163 -36.76 -7.48 -14.21
N GLY A 164 -37.22 -6.48 -13.47
CA GLY A 164 -38.48 -5.80 -13.74
C GLY A 164 -38.27 -4.47 -14.45
N VAL A 165 -38.98 -4.21 -15.54
CA VAL A 165 -39.03 -2.91 -16.19
C VAL A 165 -40.42 -2.31 -16.03
N LEU A 166 -40.48 -1.12 -15.45
CA LEU A 166 -41.68 -0.30 -15.39
C LEU A 166 -41.75 0.58 -16.63
N LYS A 167 -42.75 0.35 -17.49
CA LYS A 167 -42.83 0.99 -18.82
C LYS A 167 -42.98 2.50 -18.75
N ASP A 168 -43.75 2.99 -17.79
CA ASP A 168 -44.13 4.40 -17.73
C ASP A 168 -42.96 5.32 -17.39
N ARG A 169 -42.04 4.87 -16.53
CA ARG A 169 -40.86 5.64 -16.10
C ARG A 169 -39.52 5.13 -16.65
N GLN A 170 -39.55 4.04 -17.42
CA GLN A 170 -38.33 3.35 -17.89
C GLN A 170 -37.36 2.99 -16.75
N VAL A 171 -37.90 2.57 -15.61
CA VAL A 171 -37.10 2.15 -14.45
C VAL A 171 -36.85 0.65 -14.51
N LEU A 172 -35.60 0.25 -14.37
CA LEU A 172 -35.17 -1.14 -14.24
C LEU A 172 -34.94 -1.46 -12.76
N ILE A 173 -35.63 -2.48 -12.25
CA ILE A 173 -35.42 -3.06 -10.93
C ILE A 173 -34.71 -4.39 -11.14
N ASP A 174 -33.46 -4.49 -10.71
CA ASP A 174 -32.62 -5.66 -10.94
C ASP A 174 -32.52 -6.53 -9.69
N TYR A 175 -33.16 -7.69 -9.72
CA TYR A 175 -33.02 -8.77 -8.73
C TYR A 175 -32.24 -9.96 -9.29
N SER A 176 -31.38 -9.74 -10.30
CA SER A 176 -30.50 -10.80 -10.80
C SER A 176 -29.41 -11.16 -9.79
N PHE A 177 -29.06 -12.45 -9.74
CA PHE A 177 -27.93 -12.87 -8.89
C PHE A 177 -26.61 -12.30 -9.39
N SER A 178 -26.44 -12.06 -10.69
CA SER A 178 -25.27 -11.33 -11.23
C SER A 178 -25.01 -10.01 -10.51
N THR A 179 -26.03 -9.16 -10.40
CA THR A 179 -25.87 -7.82 -9.81
C THR A 179 -25.69 -7.92 -8.31
N LEU A 180 -26.44 -8.79 -7.64
CA LEU A 180 -26.26 -9.03 -6.20
C LEU A 180 -24.86 -9.55 -5.88
N LEU A 181 -24.34 -10.47 -6.69
CA LEU A 181 -22.99 -11.00 -6.56
C LEU A 181 -21.94 -9.93 -6.76
N ALA A 182 -22.05 -9.12 -7.82
CA ALA A 182 -21.11 -8.04 -8.08
C ALA A 182 -21.06 -7.06 -6.89
N ASN A 183 -22.21 -6.70 -6.33
CA ASN A 183 -22.28 -5.82 -5.16
C ASN A 183 -21.63 -6.44 -3.91
N VAL A 184 -21.85 -7.74 -3.68
CA VAL A 184 -21.20 -8.46 -2.58
C VAL A 184 -19.71 -8.57 -2.82
N GLU A 185 -19.28 -8.87 -4.05
CA GLU A 185 -17.87 -8.93 -4.43
C GLU A 185 -17.18 -7.58 -4.20
N ASP A 186 -17.76 -6.47 -4.63
CA ASP A 186 -17.19 -5.13 -4.43
C ASP A 186 -17.03 -4.75 -2.96
N SER A 187 -17.98 -5.16 -2.12
CA SER A 187 -17.97 -4.90 -0.67
C SER A 187 -17.22 -5.95 0.16
N PHE A 188 -16.81 -7.07 -0.45
CA PHE A 188 -16.19 -8.19 0.25
C PHE A 188 -14.74 -7.85 0.64
N THR A 189 -14.51 -7.82 1.95
CA THR A 189 -13.19 -7.67 2.56
C THR A 189 -12.91 -8.87 3.46
N ILE A 190 -11.74 -9.48 3.31
CA ILE A 190 -11.27 -10.52 4.23
C ILE A 190 -10.83 -9.81 5.51
N LYS A 191 -11.44 -10.18 6.64
CA LYS A 191 -11.05 -9.65 7.95
C LYS A 191 -10.09 -10.63 8.60
N GLU A 192 -9.00 -10.11 9.14
CA GLU A 192 -8.17 -10.88 10.07
C GLU A 192 -9.01 -11.19 11.31
N VAL A 193 -8.97 -12.45 11.75
CA VAL A 193 -9.55 -12.84 13.03
C VAL A 193 -8.48 -12.54 14.06
N ASP A 194 -8.69 -11.52 14.89
CA ASP A 194 -7.83 -11.26 16.04
C ASP A 194 -8.02 -12.42 17.04
N ASP A 195 -6.93 -13.15 17.32
CA ASP A 195 -6.84 -14.16 18.39
C ASP A 195 -6.74 -13.51 19.79
#